data_AF-A0A943TMQ5-F1
#
_entry.id   AF-A0A943TMQ5-F1
#
_cell.length_a   1.000
_cell.length_b   1.000
_cell.length_c   1.000
_cell.angle_alpha   90.00
_cell.angle_beta   90.00
_cell.angle_gamma   90.00
#
_symmetry.space_group_name_H-M   'P 1'
#
loop_
_entity.id
_entity.type
_entity.pdbx_description
1 polymer ?
#
loop_
_entity_poly.entity_id
_entity_poly.type
_entity_poly.pdbx_seq_one_letter_code
_entity_poly.pdbx_strand_id
1 'polypeptide(L)'
;MKNRRIIFLVACMCSVVFLSGCSTDSLMDKMMGTETTVSSSASVDISKEDSDAVHVDANLEKPVFSVNPVESLQIPVGNTSGKLTCEAGITGEGTVTYQWYKNNVNSNGGGTPIEGATEVTYQVDTSAEGKDYYYVVATNTVGNTVSMATSTVTEVTVIPAGKWVQNENGWQYQNNDGSYATNTWQNIDGYWYVFDENSYMVTGWYWSGEEWYYLADNGQMQTGWFTQDGEEYYLDPDTGVMARNTTIDGHEMNSSGVKVS
;
A
#
# COMPACT_ATOMS: atom_id res chain seq x y z
N MET A 1 17.89 59.38 1.64
CA MET A 1 19.02 59.73 2.52
C MET A 1 18.76 59.26 3.95
N LYS A 2 19.33 58.13 4.36
CA LYS A 2 19.80 57.94 5.74
C LYS A 2 20.80 56.78 5.77
N ASN A 3 22.05 57.17 5.65
CA ASN A 3 23.21 56.35 5.98
C ASN A 3 23.24 56.13 7.49
N ARG A 4 23.61 54.92 7.93
CA ARG A 4 24.39 54.76 9.15
C ARG A 4 25.31 53.54 9.04
N ARG A 5 26.59 53.84 9.23
CA ARG A 5 27.79 53.01 9.12
C ARG A 5 28.09 52.32 10.46
N ILE A 6 28.56 51.06 10.45
CA ILE A 6 29.48 50.44 11.44
C ILE A 6 30.23 49.32 10.68
N ILE A 7 31.46 49.54 10.18
CA ILE A 7 32.82 49.28 10.76
C ILE A 7 33.35 47.86 10.48
N PHE A 8 34.53 47.86 9.85
CA PHE A 8 35.46 46.79 9.45
C PHE A 8 36.00 45.93 10.61
N LEU A 9 36.41 44.67 10.38
CA LEU A 9 37.82 44.26 10.13
C LEU A 9 38.02 42.71 10.03
N VAL A 10 38.50 42.26 8.86
CA VAL A 10 39.57 41.26 8.56
C VAL A 10 39.50 39.80 9.04
N ALA A 11 39.48 38.87 8.05
CA ALA A 11 40.49 37.82 7.80
C ALA A 11 40.12 37.16 6.44
N CYS A 12 40.81 37.43 5.32
CA CYS A 12 42.06 36.80 4.87
C CYS A 12 42.01 35.26 4.92
N MET A 13 41.79 34.61 3.78
CA MET A 13 42.71 33.64 3.15
C MET A 13 42.04 32.93 1.96
N CYS A 14 42.80 32.95 0.87
CA CYS A 14 42.72 32.31 -0.43
C CYS A 14 41.83 31.06 -0.65
N SER A 15 41.18 31.11 -1.81
CA SER A 15 40.75 30.04 -2.72
C SER A 15 41.47 28.70 -2.61
N VAL A 16 40.69 27.60 -2.60
CA VAL A 16 40.96 26.44 -3.46
C VAL A 16 39.66 25.65 -3.72
N VAL A 17 39.50 25.29 -4.98
CA VAL A 17 38.42 24.50 -5.56
C VAL A 17 38.51 23.06 -5.03
N PHE A 18 37.43 22.55 -4.46
CA PHE A 18 37.34 21.14 -4.07
C PHE A 18 37.02 20.27 -5.29
N LEU A 19 38.05 19.58 -5.79
CA LEU A 19 37.92 18.28 -6.45
C LEU A 19 38.22 17.22 -5.39
N SER A 20 37.19 16.53 -4.89
CA SER A 20 37.37 15.33 -4.09
C SER A 20 37.09 14.11 -4.97
N GLY A 21 38.17 13.45 -5.38
CA GLY A 21 38.16 12.18 -6.08
C GLY A 21 37.76 11.00 -5.18
N CYS A 22 37.37 9.91 -5.83
CA CYS A 22 37.27 8.58 -5.24
C CYS A 22 38.61 8.16 -4.64
N SER A 23 38.62 7.65 -3.41
CA SER A 23 39.78 7.01 -2.80
C SER A 23 39.57 5.49 -2.83
N THR A 24 40.17 4.83 -3.82
CA THR A 24 40.40 3.39 -3.86
C THR A 24 41.79 3.12 -3.34
N ASP A 25 41.97 2.99 -2.01
CA ASP A 25 43.22 2.50 -1.44
C ASP A 25 42.95 1.79 -0.11
N SER A 26 42.44 0.56 -0.18
CA SER A 26 42.57 -0.41 0.91
C SER A 26 42.77 -1.86 0.44
N LEU A 27 43.03 -2.07 -0.86
CA LEU A 27 43.09 -3.41 -1.47
C LEU A 27 44.44 -3.78 -2.09
N MET A 28 45.42 -2.88 -2.16
CA MET A 28 46.74 -3.15 -2.78
C MET A 28 47.88 -3.40 -1.78
N ASP A 29 47.64 -3.34 -0.46
CA ASP A 29 48.69 -3.56 0.57
C ASP A 29 48.65 -4.96 1.21
N LYS A 30 47.80 -5.86 0.70
CA LYS A 30 47.69 -7.25 1.19
C LYS A 30 48.19 -8.29 0.18
N MET A 31 48.87 -7.85 -0.87
CA MET A 31 49.35 -8.69 -1.98
C MET A 31 50.88 -8.81 -2.08
N MET A 32 51.65 -8.33 -1.09
CA MET A 32 53.09 -8.58 -1.06
C MET A 32 53.55 -8.98 0.34
N GLY A 33 53.57 -10.28 0.60
CA GLY A 33 54.25 -10.83 1.78
C GLY A 33 53.65 -12.13 2.28
N THR A 34 53.95 -13.24 1.61
CA THR A 34 54.23 -14.56 2.22
C THR A 34 54.46 -15.57 1.11
N GLU A 35 55.73 -15.87 0.81
CA GLU A 35 56.03 -17.11 0.09
C GLU A 35 55.72 -18.29 1.00
N THR A 36 54.73 -19.09 0.61
CA THR A 36 54.51 -20.42 1.16
C THR A 36 54.58 -21.40 0.01
N THR A 37 55.68 -22.15 -0.04
CA THR A 37 55.86 -23.28 -0.94
C THR A 37 54.93 -24.40 -0.51
N VAL A 38 54.02 -24.84 -1.40
CA VAL A 38 53.27 -26.09 -1.23
C VAL A 38 53.30 -26.88 -2.54
N SER A 39 53.78 -28.11 -2.40
CA SER A 39 54.04 -29.08 -3.45
C SER A 39 52.80 -29.46 -4.26
N SER A 40 53.01 -29.70 -5.55
CA SER A 40 52.05 -30.37 -6.44
C SER A 40 51.75 -31.79 -5.95
N SER A 41 50.59 -32.01 -5.33
CA SER A 41 49.78 -33.24 -5.46
C SER A 41 48.58 -33.21 -4.50
N ALA A 42 47.45 -32.71 -4.97
CA ALA A 42 46.15 -33.12 -4.47
C ALA A 42 45.15 -32.90 -5.60
N SER A 43 44.74 -33.98 -6.26
CA SER A 43 43.59 -33.96 -7.16
C SER A 43 42.35 -33.64 -6.33
N VAL A 44 41.72 -32.49 -6.57
CA VAL A 44 40.39 -32.18 -6.04
C VAL A 44 39.41 -33.08 -6.77
N ASP A 45 38.79 -33.99 -6.02
CA ASP A 45 37.77 -34.91 -6.51
C ASP A 45 36.44 -34.15 -6.66
N ILE A 46 36.10 -33.78 -7.90
CA ILE A 46 34.84 -33.11 -8.27
C ILE A 46 33.76 -34.18 -8.47
N SER A 47 33.47 -34.97 -7.44
CA SER A 47 32.45 -36.03 -7.52
C SER A 47 31.47 -36.04 -6.35
N LYS A 48 31.40 -34.95 -5.57
CA LYS A 48 30.27 -34.72 -4.67
C LYS A 48 29.39 -33.65 -5.28
N GLU A 49 28.35 -34.08 -6.00
CA GLU A 49 27.15 -33.27 -6.07
C GLU A 49 26.72 -32.99 -4.63
N ASP A 50 26.74 -31.71 -4.28
CA ASP A 50 26.17 -31.24 -3.04
C ASP A 50 24.66 -31.44 -3.15
N SER A 51 24.14 -32.50 -2.54
CA SER A 51 22.73 -32.92 -2.67
C SER A 51 21.74 -31.88 -2.17
N ASP A 52 22.24 -30.80 -1.57
CA ASP A 52 21.48 -29.73 -0.94
C ASP A 52 21.47 -28.45 -1.79
N ALA A 53 22.15 -28.42 -2.95
CA ALA A 53 22.12 -27.29 -3.87
C ALA A 53 20.82 -27.28 -4.69
N VAL A 54 20.10 -26.15 -4.66
CA VAL A 54 18.94 -25.92 -5.53
C VAL A 54 19.42 -25.68 -6.96
N HIS A 55 18.98 -26.51 -7.89
CA HIS A 55 19.36 -26.42 -9.31
C HIS A 55 18.26 -25.72 -10.12
N VAL A 56 18.63 -24.70 -10.89
CA VAL A 56 17.73 -24.11 -11.88
C VAL A 56 17.74 -24.99 -13.13
N ASP A 57 16.63 -25.69 -13.43
CA ASP A 57 16.48 -26.48 -14.66
C ASP A 57 15.68 -25.68 -15.70
N ALA A 58 16.27 -25.51 -16.87
CA ALA A 58 15.64 -24.81 -18.00
C ALA A 58 14.44 -25.58 -18.59
N ASN A 59 14.29 -26.87 -18.27
CA ASN A 59 13.20 -27.72 -18.77
C ASN A 59 12.00 -27.79 -17.84
N LEU A 60 12.12 -27.34 -16.59
CA LEU A 60 10.99 -27.29 -15.66
C LEU A 60 10.03 -26.16 -16.08
N GLU A 61 8.73 -26.49 -16.17
CA GLU A 61 7.69 -25.54 -16.54
C GLU A 61 7.74 -24.30 -15.64
N LYS A 62 7.81 -23.11 -16.25
CA LYS A 62 7.78 -21.84 -15.53
C LYS A 62 6.36 -21.52 -15.10
N PRO A 63 6.16 -20.97 -13.89
CA PRO A 63 4.87 -20.39 -13.53
C PRO A 63 4.41 -19.36 -14.55
N VAL A 64 3.10 -19.31 -14.80
CA VAL A 64 2.46 -18.28 -15.64
C VAL A 64 1.50 -17.50 -14.78
N PHE A 65 1.66 -16.17 -14.73
CA PHE A 65 0.74 -15.30 -14.01
C PHE A 65 -0.61 -15.21 -14.74
N SER A 66 -1.67 -15.73 -14.12
CA SER A 66 -3.05 -15.49 -14.53
C SER A 66 -3.53 -14.11 -14.05
N VAL A 67 -2.99 -13.63 -12.93
CA VAL A 67 -3.26 -12.30 -12.37
C VAL A 67 -1.92 -11.64 -12.06
N ASN A 68 -1.69 -10.49 -12.69
CA ASN A 68 -0.57 -9.60 -12.36
C ASN A 68 -1.03 -8.52 -11.37
N PRO A 69 -0.11 -7.93 -10.59
CA PRO A 69 -0.41 -6.72 -9.83
C PRO A 69 -0.94 -5.60 -10.73
N VAL A 70 -1.81 -4.76 -10.17
CA VAL A 70 -2.32 -3.55 -10.85
C VAL A 70 -1.16 -2.65 -11.30
N GLU A 71 -1.30 -1.94 -12.41
CA GLU A 71 -0.20 -1.11 -12.94
C GLU A 71 0.22 0.00 -11.97
N SER A 72 -0.75 0.62 -11.30
CA SER A 72 -0.50 1.63 -10.28
C SER A 72 -1.54 1.59 -9.17
N LEU A 73 -1.13 2.05 -7.99
CA LEU A 73 -1.98 2.12 -6.81
C LEU A 73 -1.62 3.36 -5.97
N GLN A 74 -2.60 4.21 -5.74
CA GLN A 74 -2.47 5.36 -4.83
C GLN A 74 -3.23 5.09 -3.55
N ILE A 75 -2.54 5.21 -2.41
CA ILE A 75 -3.12 4.90 -1.09
C ILE A 75 -2.75 6.02 -0.11
N PRO A 76 -3.70 6.56 0.66
CA PRO A 76 -3.40 7.50 1.73
C PRO A 76 -2.47 6.92 2.80
N VAL A 77 -1.57 7.74 3.33
CA VAL A 77 -0.73 7.39 4.49
C VAL A 77 -1.60 6.90 5.66
N GLY A 78 -1.19 5.81 6.30
CA GLY A 78 -1.90 5.18 7.41
C GLY A 78 -3.07 4.25 7.01
N ASN A 79 -3.46 4.19 5.74
CA ASN A 79 -4.52 3.27 5.29
C ASN A 79 -4.05 1.82 5.31
N THR A 80 -4.81 0.93 5.94
CA THR A 80 -4.45 -0.49 6.12
C THR A 80 -5.12 -1.46 5.13
N SER A 81 -5.95 -0.95 4.22
CA SER A 81 -6.71 -1.77 3.26
C SER A 81 -6.01 -1.94 1.91
N GLY A 82 -4.94 -1.17 1.65
CA GLY A 82 -4.17 -1.24 0.41
C GLY A 82 -3.48 -2.60 0.22
N LYS A 83 -3.98 -3.41 -0.70
CA LYS A 83 -3.42 -4.74 -1.03
C LYS A 83 -3.06 -4.86 -2.50
N LEU A 84 -1.90 -5.42 -2.76
CA LEU A 84 -1.51 -5.94 -4.08
C LEU A 84 -1.88 -7.41 -4.17
N THR A 85 -2.24 -7.88 -5.36
CA THR A 85 -2.65 -9.27 -5.61
C THR A 85 -1.93 -9.81 -6.83
N CYS A 86 -1.59 -11.09 -6.81
CA CYS A 86 -1.05 -11.84 -7.93
C CYS A 86 -1.53 -13.29 -7.87
N GLU A 87 -1.58 -13.96 -9.01
CA GLU A 87 -1.83 -15.40 -9.08
C GLU A 87 -1.00 -15.97 -10.22
N ALA A 88 -0.24 -17.03 -9.93
CA ALA A 88 0.51 -17.79 -10.91
C ALA A 88 0.17 -19.27 -10.80
N GLY A 89 0.12 -19.94 -11.95
CA GLY A 89 -0.16 -21.37 -12.06
C GLY A 89 0.84 -22.09 -12.95
N ILE A 90 0.80 -23.41 -12.86
CA ILE A 90 1.47 -24.36 -13.74
C ILE A 90 0.45 -25.42 -14.16
N THR A 91 0.69 -26.12 -15.26
CA THR A 91 -0.18 -27.20 -15.74
C THR A 91 0.37 -28.60 -15.42
N GLY A 92 1.69 -28.69 -15.23
CA GLY A 92 2.42 -29.90 -14.86
C GLY A 92 2.60 -30.05 -13.36
N GLU A 93 3.66 -30.77 -12.99
CA GLU A 93 3.98 -31.09 -11.60
C GLU A 93 4.75 -29.95 -10.92
N GLY A 94 4.55 -29.84 -9.61
CA GLY A 94 5.33 -28.97 -8.73
C GLY A 94 4.47 -28.14 -7.80
N THR A 95 5.14 -27.31 -7.02
CA THR A 95 4.50 -26.37 -6.08
C THR A 95 4.93 -24.96 -6.42
N VAL A 96 3.96 -24.06 -6.60
CA VAL A 96 4.21 -22.63 -6.83
C VAL A 96 4.27 -21.91 -5.49
N THR A 97 5.37 -21.19 -5.25
CA THR A 97 5.55 -20.28 -4.11
C THR A 97 5.79 -18.85 -4.59
N TYR A 98 5.54 -17.87 -3.73
CA TYR A 98 5.69 -16.45 -4.05
C TYR A 98 6.70 -15.77 -3.13
N GLN A 99 7.33 -14.72 -3.63
CA GLN A 99 8.09 -13.77 -2.84
C GLN A 99 7.91 -12.37 -3.43
N TRP A 100 7.40 -11.45 -2.62
CA TRP A 100 7.29 -10.04 -3.01
C TRP A 100 8.60 -9.29 -2.83
N TYR A 101 8.85 -8.33 -3.72
CA TYR A 101 10.02 -7.48 -3.73
C TYR A 101 9.61 -6.01 -3.82
N LYS A 102 10.38 -5.16 -3.14
CA LYS A 102 10.29 -3.69 -3.20
C LYS A 102 11.47 -3.13 -3.99
N ASN A 103 11.24 -2.11 -4.79
CA ASN A 103 12.25 -1.43 -5.58
C ASN A 103 12.02 0.09 -5.56
N ASN A 104 13.11 0.87 -5.65
CA ASN A 104 13.06 2.32 -5.75
C ASN A 104 13.08 2.82 -7.21
N VAL A 105 13.24 1.90 -8.16
CA VAL A 105 13.15 2.15 -9.61
C VAL A 105 12.07 1.26 -10.23
N ASN A 106 11.48 1.73 -11.33
CA ASN A 106 10.47 0.99 -12.08
C ASN A 106 11.11 -0.20 -12.81
N SER A 107 11.35 -1.28 -12.07
CA SER A 107 12.02 -2.50 -12.53
C SER A 107 11.56 -3.70 -11.72
N ASN A 108 11.38 -4.83 -12.40
CA ASN A 108 11.10 -6.14 -11.80
C ASN A 108 12.38 -6.96 -11.55
N GLY A 109 13.52 -6.30 -11.46
CA GLY A 109 14.80 -6.90 -11.11
C GLY A 109 15.61 -5.99 -10.19
N GLY A 110 16.40 -6.61 -9.31
CA GLY A 110 17.28 -5.91 -8.37
C GLY A 110 16.58 -5.33 -7.13
N GLY A 111 15.30 -5.62 -6.92
CA GLY A 111 14.57 -5.22 -5.71
C GLY A 111 15.00 -5.98 -4.45
N THR A 112 14.64 -5.44 -3.29
CA THR A 112 14.85 -6.06 -1.97
C THR A 112 13.66 -6.97 -1.63
N PRO A 113 13.87 -8.23 -1.21
CA PRO A 113 12.77 -9.10 -0.80
C PRO A 113 12.09 -8.55 0.46
N ILE A 114 10.77 -8.63 0.49
CA ILE A 114 9.97 -8.22 1.64
C ILE A 114 9.76 -9.45 2.54
N GLU A 115 10.29 -9.39 3.76
CA GLU A 115 10.26 -10.51 4.69
C GLU A 115 8.83 -10.99 4.98
N GLY A 116 8.60 -12.31 4.87
CA GLY A 116 7.30 -12.93 5.14
C GLY A 116 6.24 -12.74 4.05
N ALA A 117 6.47 -11.88 3.06
CA ALA A 117 5.52 -11.63 1.97
C ALA A 117 5.57 -12.75 0.92
N THR A 118 4.93 -13.88 1.25
CA THR A 118 4.93 -15.12 0.45
C THR A 118 3.54 -15.55 -0.03
N GLU A 119 2.52 -14.77 0.31
CA GLU A 119 1.14 -14.99 -0.09
C GLU A 119 0.83 -14.37 -1.45
N VAL A 120 -0.27 -14.82 -2.06
CA VAL A 120 -0.82 -14.25 -3.30
C VAL A 120 -1.21 -12.77 -3.16
N THR A 121 -1.41 -12.29 -1.93
CA THR A 121 -1.65 -10.89 -1.61
C THR A 121 -0.55 -10.31 -0.73
N TYR A 122 -0.23 -9.04 -0.94
CA TYR A 122 0.65 -8.27 -0.07
C TYR A 122 -0.02 -6.98 0.40
N GLN A 123 -0.08 -6.76 1.71
CA GLN A 123 -0.55 -5.50 2.28
C GLN A 123 0.58 -4.48 2.22
N VAL A 124 0.34 -3.36 1.53
CA VAL A 124 1.33 -2.30 1.35
C VAL A 124 1.61 -1.62 2.69
N ASP A 125 2.89 -1.34 2.97
CA ASP A 125 3.29 -0.46 4.06
C ASP A 125 3.00 1.00 3.68
N THR A 126 2.06 1.61 4.39
CA THR A 126 1.59 2.98 4.19
C THR A 126 2.01 3.90 5.34
N SER A 127 3.01 3.52 6.14
CA SER A 127 3.45 4.28 7.32
C SER A 127 4.09 5.63 6.99
N ALA A 128 4.60 5.80 5.78
CA ALA A 128 5.19 7.03 5.29
C ALA A 128 4.79 7.31 3.85
N GLU A 129 4.65 8.60 3.52
CA GLU A 129 4.49 9.06 2.14
C GLU A 129 5.71 8.70 1.30
N GLY A 130 5.48 8.40 0.04
CA GLY A 130 6.55 8.03 -0.86
C GLY A 130 6.06 7.31 -2.10
N LYS A 131 7.00 7.04 -2.99
CA LYS A 131 6.76 6.27 -4.19
C LYS A 131 7.77 5.15 -4.27
N ASP A 132 7.27 3.94 -4.44
CA ASP A 132 8.05 2.73 -4.60
C ASP A 132 7.40 1.84 -5.65
N TYR A 133 8.15 0.83 -6.10
CA TYR A 133 7.72 -0.13 -7.09
C TYR A 133 7.76 -1.52 -6.50
N TYR A 134 6.80 -2.36 -6.87
CA TYR A 134 6.70 -3.72 -6.35
C TYR A 134 6.57 -4.71 -7.50
N TYR A 135 7.08 -5.90 -7.27
CA TYR A 135 6.89 -7.04 -8.16
C TYR A 135 6.96 -8.32 -7.34
N VAL A 136 6.52 -9.42 -7.92
CA VAL A 136 6.55 -10.74 -7.28
C VAL A 136 7.26 -11.73 -8.19
N VAL A 137 8.06 -12.60 -7.56
CA VAL A 137 8.65 -13.76 -8.22
C VAL A 137 7.85 -14.99 -7.80
N ALA A 138 7.32 -15.70 -8.78
CA ALA A 138 6.71 -17.01 -8.58
C ALA A 138 7.74 -18.09 -8.91
N THR A 139 7.88 -19.07 -8.03
CA THR A 139 8.83 -20.18 -8.17
C THR A 139 8.07 -21.50 -8.22
N ASN A 140 8.19 -22.25 -9.31
CA ASN A 140 7.77 -23.65 -9.34
C ASN A 140 8.92 -24.52 -8.81
N THR A 141 8.63 -25.41 -7.85
CA THR A 141 9.61 -26.34 -7.27
C THR A 141 9.17 -27.78 -7.46
N VAL A 142 10.08 -28.62 -7.98
CA VAL A 142 9.95 -30.08 -8.06
C VAL A 142 11.23 -30.71 -7.53
N GLY A 143 11.18 -31.36 -6.36
CA GLY A 143 12.39 -31.85 -5.69
C GLY A 143 13.35 -30.69 -5.37
N ASN A 144 14.60 -30.80 -5.82
CA ASN A 144 15.63 -29.76 -5.66
C ASN A 144 15.73 -28.83 -6.88
N THR A 145 14.78 -28.92 -7.80
CA THR A 145 14.79 -28.18 -9.06
C THR A 145 13.76 -27.06 -9.03
N VAL A 146 14.14 -25.88 -9.50
CA VAL A 146 13.26 -24.71 -9.56
C VAL A 146 13.23 -24.05 -10.93
N SER A 147 12.09 -23.46 -11.25
CA SER A 147 11.92 -22.52 -12.36
C SER A 147 11.17 -21.29 -11.85
N MET A 148 11.45 -20.12 -12.44
CA MET A 148 10.90 -18.86 -11.94
C MET A 148 10.26 -18.04 -13.06
N ALA A 149 9.24 -17.28 -12.70
CA ALA A 149 8.67 -16.21 -13.49
C ALA A 149 8.52 -14.97 -12.62
N THR A 150 8.62 -13.80 -13.24
CA THR A 150 8.49 -12.51 -12.57
C THR A 150 7.28 -11.77 -13.13
N SER A 151 6.49 -11.17 -12.26
CA SER A 151 5.33 -10.37 -12.66
C SER A 151 5.73 -9.09 -13.41
N THR A 152 4.71 -8.37 -13.88
CA THR A 152 4.83 -6.94 -14.17
C THR A 152 5.19 -6.15 -12.90
N VAL A 153 5.62 -4.90 -13.09
CA VAL A 153 5.88 -3.95 -12.00
C VAL A 153 4.60 -3.18 -11.68
N THR A 154 4.34 -2.93 -10.41
CA THR A 154 3.31 -1.99 -9.95
C THR A 154 3.95 -0.76 -9.32
N GLU A 155 3.48 0.43 -9.69
CA GLU A 155 3.85 1.69 -9.04
C GLU A 155 2.90 1.95 -7.86
N VAL A 156 3.45 2.06 -6.66
CA VAL A 156 2.66 2.39 -5.47
C VAL A 156 3.10 3.75 -4.97
N THR A 157 2.13 4.67 -4.86
CA THR A 157 2.34 5.99 -4.27
C THR A 157 1.53 6.12 -2.99
N VAL A 158 2.22 6.24 -1.87
CA VAL A 158 1.61 6.62 -0.59
C VAL A 158 1.50 8.15 -0.58
N ILE A 159 0.26 8.63 -0.61
CA ILE A 159 -0.08 10.05 -0.70
C ILE A 159 -0.52 10.59 0.67
N PRO A 160 -0.53 11.92 0.89
CA PRO A 160 -1.08 12.50 2.11
C PRO A 160 -2.50 12.00 2.37
N ALA A 161 -2.84 11.80 3.65
CA ALA A 161 -4.22 11.50 4.04
C ALA A 161 -5.07 12.76 4.02
N GLY A 162 -6.36 12.59 3.69
CA GLY A 162 -7.34 13.63 3.97
C GLY A 162 -7.48 13.83 5.48
N LYS A 163 -8.04 14.97 5.88
CA LYS A 163 -8.16 15.34 7.30
C LYS A 163 -9.49 16.01 7.59
N TRP A 164 -9.98 15.75 8.79
CA TRP A 164 -11.11 16.47 9.37
C TRP A 164 -10.69 17.87 9.81
N VAL A 165 -11.50 18.86 9.45
CA VAL A 165 -11.33 20.27 9.81
C VAL A 165 -12.62 20.75 10.47
N GLN A 166 -12.53 21.28 11.68
CA GLN A 166 -13.69 21.81 12.41
C GLN A 166 -13.61 23.33 12.51
N ASN A 167 -14.75 23.98 12.32
CA ASN A 167 -14.94 25.40 12.60
C ASN A 167 -16.30 25.63 13.30
N GLU A 168 -16.69 26.90 13.46
CA GLU A 168 -17.94 27.28 14.16
C GLU A 168 -19.22 26.73 13.50
N ASN A 169 -19.19 26.43 12.21
CA ASN A 169 -20.35 25.93 11.45
C ASN A 169 -20.42 24.39 11.42
N GLY A 170 -19.35 23.68 11.76
CA GLY A 170 -19.33 22.23 11.79
C GLY A 170 -18.02 21.60 11.31
N TRP A 171 -18.12 20.34 10.92
CA TRP A 171 -17.00 19.53 10.41
C TRP A 171 -16.96 19.54 8.89
N GLN A 172 -15.78 19.65 8.32
CA GLN A 172 -15.50 19.49 6.89
C GLN A 172 -14.41 18.42 6.74
N TYR A 173 -14.33 17.79 5.57
CA TYR A 173 -13.23 16.89 5.25
C TYR A 173 -12.42 17.45 4.09
N GLN A 174 -11.14 17.76 4.36
CA GLN A 174 -10.19 18.17 3.34
C GLN A 174 -9.54 16.92 2.75
N ASN A 175 -9.72 16.71 1.45
CA ASN A 175 -9.10 15.63 0.68
C ASN A 175 -7.57 15.82 0.57
N ASN A 176 -6.90 14.77 0.11
CA ASN A 176 -5.44 14.76 -0.08
C ASN A 176 -4.92 15.82 -1.07
N ASP A 177 -5.75 16.25 -2.02
CA ASP A 177 -5.46 17.28 -3.02
C ASP A 177 -5.74 18.70 -2.50
N GLY A 178 -6.21 18.82 -1.25
CA GLY A 178 -6.56 20.08 -0.59
C GLY A 178 -7.98 20.56 -0.88
N SER A 179 -8.74 19.90 -1.76
CA SER A 179 -10.17 20.15 -1.96
C SER A 179 -10.97 19.72 -0.74
N TYR A 180 -12.22 20.17 -0.63
CA TYR A 180 -13.15 19.68 0.40
C TYR A 180 -14.18 18.75 -0.23
N ALA A 181 -14.62 17.75 0.52
CA ALA A 181 -15.79 16.97 0.15
C ALA A 181 -17.03 17.91 0.17
N THR A 182 -17.69 18.05 -0.98
CA THR A 182 -18.81 18.96 -1.16
C THR A 182 -19.93 18.26 -1.93
N ASN A 183 -21.16 18.32 -1.41
CA ASN A 183 -22.35 17.73 -2.02
C ASN A 183 -22.12 16.27 -2.46
N THR A 184 -21.53 15.47 -1.58
CA THR A 184 -21.08 14.11 -1.92
C THR A 184 -21.12 13.18 -0.71
N TRP A 185 -21.26 11.90 -1.02
CA TRP A 185 -20.89 10.82 -0.11
C TRP A 185 -19.37 10.64 -0.12
N GLN A 186 -18.79 10.33 1.04
CA GLN A 186 -17.36 10.04 1.18
C GLN A 186 -17.18 8.87 2.13
N ASN A 187 -16.45 7.84 1.70
CA ASN A 187 -15.97 6.79 2.59
C ASN A 187 -14.65 7.23 3.20
N ILE A 188 -14.58 7.27 4.53
CA ILE A 188 -13.44 7.68 5.33
C ILE A 188 -13.22 6.61 6.39
N ASP A 189 -12.07 5.95 6.33
CA ASP A 189 -11.68 4.88 7.26
C ASP A 189 -12.73 3.77 7.40
N GLY A 190 -13.41 3.43 6.30
CA GLY A 190 -14.42 2.37 6.25
C GLY A 190 -15.84 2.83 6.59
N TYR A 191 -16.04 4.08 6.99
CA TYR A 191 -17.36 4.63 7.31
C TYR A 191 -17.81 5.63 6.24
N TRP A 192 -19.11 5.59 5.92
CA TRP A 192 -19.71 6.55 4.99
C TRP A 192 -20.19 7.80 5.71
N TYR A 193 -19.91 8.95 5.10
CA TYR A 193 -20.30 10.28 5.53
C TYR A 193 -20.95 11.03 4.35
N VAL A 194 -21.81 11.99 4.64
CA VAL A 194 -22.37 12.92 3.65
C VAL A 194 -21.88 14.33 3.94
N PHE A 195 -21.50 15.05 2.90
CA PHE A 195 -21.17 16.48 2.97
C PHE A 195 -22.15 17.29 2.13
N ASP A 196 -22.64 18.39 2.69
CA ASP A 196 -23.58 19.29 2.03
C ASP A 196 -22.92 20.18 0.97
N GLU A 197 -23.72 21.03 0.32
CA GLU A 197 -23.25 21.98 -0.70
C GLU A 197 -22.24 23.02 -0.18
N ASN A 198 -22.18 23.23 1.14
CA ASN A 198 -21.25 24.11 1.82
C ASN A 198 -20.04 23.34 2.39
N SER A 199 -19.92 22.06 2.04
CA SER A 199 -18.86 21.12 2.45
C SER A 199 -18.87 20.76 3.93
N TYR A 200 -20.00 20.92 4.61
CA TYR A 200 -20.16 20.52 6.00
C TYR A 200 -20.76 19.12 6.10
N MET A 201 -20.26 18.35 7.05
CA MET A 201 -20.71 17.00 7.36
C MET A 201 -22.16 17.03 7.85
N VAL A 202 -22.99 16.20 7.24
CA VAL A 202 -24.41 16.05 7.58
C VAL A 202 -24.58 15.05 8.72
N THR A 203 -25.53 15.33 9.59
CA THR A 203 -26.02 14.43 10.66
C THR A 203 -27.55 14.37 10.59
N GLY A 204 -28.14 13.31 11.17
CA GLY A 204 -29.57 13.04 11.14
C GLY A 204 -30.07 12.41 9.83
N TRP A 205 -31.38 12.53 9.60
CA TRP A 205 -32.05 12.02 8.40
C TRP A 205 -31.59 12.78 7.15
N TYR A 206 -31.15 12.04 6.14
CA TYR A 206 -30.71 12.58 4.87
C TYR A 206 -31.50 11.98 3.70
N TRP A 207 -32.06 12.86 2.87
CA TRP A 207 -32.81 12.47 1.67
C TRP A 207 -31.92 12.62 0.44
N SER A 208 -31.60 11.49 -0.20
CA SER A 208 -30.81 11.47 -1.43
C SER A 208 -31.70 11.40 -2.68
N GLY A 209 -32.75 12.21 -2.74
CA GLY A 209 -33.64 12.34 -3.89
C GLY A 209 -34.76 11.28 -3.98
N GLU A 210 -34.46 10.01 -3.69
CA GLU A 210 -35.44 8.91 -3.70
C GLU A 210 -35.42 8.06 -2.42
N GLU A 211 -34.30 8.08 -1.73
CA GLU A 211 -33.98 7.20 -0.61
C GLU A 211 -33.64 8.01 0.64
N TRP A 212 -34.02 7.48 1.79
CA TRP A 212 -33.66 8.02 3.10
C TRP A 212 -32.49 7.25 3.68
N TYR A 213 -31.58 7.98 4.31
CA TYR A 213 -30.43 7.49 5.05
C TYR A 213 -30.41 8.17 6.41
N TYR A 214 -29.70 7.57 7.37
CA TYR A 214 -29.48 8.20 8.67
C TYR A 214 -27.99 8.31 8.99
N LEU A 215 -27.54 9.52 9.29
CA LEU A 215 -26.18 9.84 9.67
C LEU A 215 -26.17 10.09 11.18
N ALA A 216 -25.39 9.35 11.94
CA ALA A 216 -25.32 9.49 13.39
C ALA A 216 -24.71 10.84 13.82
N ASP A 217 -24.68 11.14 15.12
CA ASP A 217 -24.12 12.39 15.65
C ASP A 217 -22.64 12.61 15.28
N ASN A 218 -21.89 11.52 15.08
CA ASN A 218 -20.50 11.55 14.61
C ASN A 218 -20.39 11.61 13.07
N GLY A 219 -21.51 11.70 12.35
CA GLY A 219 -21.62 11.75 10.88
C GLY A 219 -21.61 10.39 10.18
N GLN A 220 -21.38 9.29 10.88
CA GLN A 220 -21.31 7.97 10.26
C GLN A 220 -22.70 7.50 9.84
N MET A 221 -22.82 7.00 8.62
CA MET A 221 -24.05 6.36 8.13
C MET A 221 -24.38 5.12 8.96
N GLN A 222 -25.59 5.08 9.50
CA GLN A 222 -26.12 3.92 10.21
C GLN A 222 -26.60 2.84 9.24
N THR A 223 -26.50 1.59 9.69
CA THR A 223 -27.00 0.40 9.00
C THR A 223 -27.69 -0.52 10.01
N GLY A 224 -28.61 -1.36 9.54
CA GLY A 224 -29.39 -2.26 10.37
C GLY A 224 -30.46 -1.56 11.23
N TRP A 225 -30.89 -2.25 12.27
CA TRP A 225 -31.89 -1.76 13.23
C TRP A 225 -31.30 -0.69 14.15
N PHE A 226 -32.00 0.43 14.31
CA PHE A 226 -31.67 1.45 15.30
C PHE A 226 -32.93 2.11 15.87
N THR A 227 -32.79 2.75 17.04
CA THR A 227 -33.89 3.47 17.71
C THR A 227 -33.56 4.95 17.78
N GLN A 228 -34.51 5.79 17.36
CA GLN A 228 -34.44 7.24 17.52
C GLN A 228 -35.75 7.72 18.16
N ASP A 229 -35.63 8.49 19.24
CA ASP A 229 -36.77 9.11 19.94
C ASP A 229 -37.89 8.13 20.35
N GLY A 230 -37.53 6.87 20.61
CA GLY A 230 -38.46 5.79 20.98
C GLY A 230 -39.11 5.07 19.81
N GLU A 231 -38.78 5.42 18.58
CA GLU A 231 -39.21 4.76 17.35
C GLU A 231 -38.08 3.88 16.79
N GLU A 232 -38.43 2.68 16.32
CA GLU A 232 -37.47 1.75 15.69
C GLU A 232 -37.53 1.87 14.17
N TYR A 233 -36.35 1.87 13.55
CA TYR A 233 -36.13 1.99 12.12
C TYR A 233 -35.13 0.92 11.66
N TYR A 234 -35.15 0.63 10.36
CA TYR A 234 -34.19 -0.28 9.74
C TYR A 234 -33.56 0.37 8.51
N LEU A 235 -32.23 0.40 8.46
CA LEU A 235 -31.45 0.74 7.27
C LEU A 235 -30.86 -0.55 6.70
N ASP A 236 -30.89 -0.68 5.38
CA ASP A 236 -30.31 -1.82 4.69
C ASP A 236 -28.80 -1.96 5.02
N PRO A 237 -28.31 -3.15 5.41
CA PRO A 237 -26.91 -3.34 5.81
C PRO A 237 -25.87 -3.09 4.72
N ASP A 238 -26.23 -3.31 3.46
CA ASP A 238 -25.31 -3.19 2.34
C ASP A 238 -25.31 -1.77 1.75
N THR A 239 -26.48 -1.12 1.74
CA THR A 239 -26.70 0.16 1.05
C THR A 239 -26.94 1.33 2.00
N GLY A 240 -27.43 1.10 3.22
CA GLY A 240 -27.83 2.15 4.17
C GLY A 240 -29.21 2.74 3.92
N VAL A 241 -29.95 2.25 2.91
CA VAL A 241 -31.28 2.77 2.55
C VAL A 241 -32.32 2.39 3.61
N MET A 242 -33.10 3.35 4.07
CA MET A 242 -34.18 3.13 5.02
C MET A 242 -35.32 2.30 4.42
N ALA A 243 -35.68 1.23 5.10
CA ALA A 243 -36.86 0.45 4.80
C ALA A 243 -38.14 1.24 5.14
N ARG A 244 -39.08 1.33 4.17
CA ARG A 244 -40.41 1.90 4.36
C ARG A 244 -41.44 1.20 3.47
N ASN A 245 -42.69 1.14 3.91
CA ASN A 245 -43.77 0.42 3.20
C ASN A 245 -43.38 -1.04 2.87
N THR A 246 -42.72 -1.71 3.81
CA THR A 246 -42.21 -3.08 3.62
C THR A 246 -42.19 -3.82 4.96
N THR A 247 -41.78 -5.08 4.95
CA THR A 247 -41.63 -5.91 6.15
C THR A 247 -40.17 -6.35 6.28
N ILE A 248 -39.57 -6.12 7.45
CA ILE A 248 -38.21 -6.55 7.79
C ILE A 248 -38.29 -7.46 9.01
N ASP A 249 -37.74 -8.68 8.92
CA ASP A 249 -37.73 -9.66 10.02
C ASP A 249 -39.11 -9.94 10.65
N GLY A 250 -40.18 -9.81 9.86
CA GLY A 250 -41.56 -10.00 10.33
C GLY A 250 -42.21 -8.76 10.96
N HIS A 251 -41.50 -7.63 11.03
CA HIS A 251 -41.99 -6.35 11.51
C HIS A 251 -42.41 -5.46 10.33
N GLU A 252 -43.62 -4.89 10.40
CA GLU A 252 -44.09 -3.96 9.36
C GLU A 252 -43.48 -2.57 9.56
N MET A 253 -42.99 -1.98 8.47
CA MET A 253 -42.43 -0.63 8.42
C MET A 253 -43.40 0.28 7.66
N ASN A 254 -43.86 1.36 8.31
CA ASN A 254 -44.81 2.29 7.69
C ASN A 254 -44.15 3.19 6.62
N SER A 255 -44.91 4.14 6.07
CA SER A 255 -44.42 5.06 5.02
C SER A 255 -43.30 6.00 5.45
N SER A 256 -43.18 6.23 6.76
CA SER A 256 -42.11 7.02 7.37
C SER A 256 -40.92 6.16 7.81
N GLY A 257 -40.97 4.84 7.58
CA GLY A 257 -39.94 3.90 7.99
C GLY A 257 -39.97 3.50 9.47
N VAL A 258 -41.02 3.88 10.21
CA VAL A 258 -41.21 3.50 11.62
C VAL A 258 -41.80 2.10 11.69
N LYS A 259 -41.23 1.25 12.54
CA LYS A 259 -41.78 -0.07 12.89
C LYS A 259 -43.10 0.07 13.64
N VAL A 260 -44.14 -0.65 13.21
CA VAL A 260 -45.50 -0.54 13.78
C VAL A 260 -45.99 -1.80 14.51
N SER A 261 -45.31 -2.93 14.38
CA SER A 261 -45.73 -4.23 14.93
C SER A 261 -44.58 -5.07 15.47
#